data_AF-A0A919MS99-F1
#
_entry.id   AF-A0A919MS99-F1
#
_cell.length_a   1.000
_cell.length_b   1.000
_cell.length_c   1.000
_cell.angle_alpha   90.00
_cell.angle_beta   90.00
_cell.angle_gamma   90.00
#
_symmetry.space_group_name_H-M   'P 1'
#
loop_
_entity.id
_entity.type
_entity.pdbx_description
1 polymer ?
#
loop_
_entity_poly.entity_id
_entity_poly.type
_entity_poly.pdbx_seq_one_letter_code
_entity_poly.pdbx_strand_id
1 'polypeptide(L)'
;MVLLYFIAAFAVVVPAVAGPLLASGPGRRLAHGRLATRTRESVAALVAILGRPVTALVFLLFWAAATVAVFWPVGLLAHRLENVVDWPVLLWVTDRRSPGFEDFNWWYTTLGDRDPLKIVVVVAAVFFAACWRRRFWIPLVAILVSFPLEQYVQAILAAMVNRGHPPTGLGSYPSGGIARVVMTFGAIALFTALTWRMRRRWHVLLGTVVLILATYEGYSRIYTQKHWLTDVISGLLFGPALFLGYALAVGVLAGRYPRPAPPAAGSPAAGTSAPAGAAAPGRLPGAEPEPAAGAAPATGPAVPASAS
;
A
#
# COMPACT_ATOMS: atom_id res chain seq x y z
N MET A 1 -34.47 -4.59 -17.01
CA MET A 1 -34.62 -5.63 -15.98
C MET A 1 -33.49 -6.67 -16.03
N VAL A 2 -33.55 -7.70 -16.88
CA VAL A 2 -32.59 -8.85 -16.87
C VAL A 2 -31.11 -8.43 -16.95
N LEU A 3 -30.77 -7.48 -17.82
CA LEU A 3 -29.39 -7.02 -18.00
C LEU A 3 -28.83 -6.30 -16.76
N LEU A 4 -29.66 -5.64 -15.93
CA LEU A 4 -29.20 -5.02 -14.68
C LEU A 4 -28.77 -6.07 -13.66
N TYR A 5 -29.47 -7.20 -13.56
CA TYR A 5 -29.07 -8.31 -12.68
C TYR A 5 -27.75 -8.93 -13.13
N PHE A 6 -27.53 -9.06 -14.45
CA PHE A 6 -26.24 -9.51 -14.97
C PHE A 6 -25.12 -8.54 -14.60
N ILE A 7 -25.30 -7.23 -14.79
CA ILE A 7 -24.29 -6.23 -14.40
C ILE A 7 -24.02 -6.30 -12.89
N ALA A 8 -25.06 -6.48 -12.06
CA ALA A 8 -24.91 -6.68 -10.62
C ALA A 8 -24.06 -7.92 -10.29
N ALA A 9 -24.31 -9.04 -10.98
CA ALA A 9 -23.51 -10.25 -10.83
C ALA A 9 -22.05 -10.03 -11.30
N PHE A 10 -21.84 -9.32 -12.42
CA PHE A 10 -20.50 -8.97 -12.89
C PHE A 10 -19.76 -8.06 -11.91
N ALA A 11 -20.46 -7.13 -11.23
CA ALA A 11 -19.90 -6.28 -10.17
C ALA A 11 -19.38 -7.08 -8.97
N VAL A 12 -19.76 -8.36 -8.83
CA VAL A 12 -19.23 -9.28 -7.81
C VAL A 12 -18.20 -10.25 -8.40
N VAL A 13 -18.51 -10.89 -9.53
CA VAL A 13 -17.68 -11.95 -10.13
C VAL A 13 -16.36 -11.39 -10.66
N VAL A 14 -16.38 -10.24 -11.34
CA VAL A 14 -15.17 -9.62 -11.90
C VAL A 14 -14.15 -9.32 -10.80
N PRO A 15 -14.50 -8.57 -9.73
CA PRO A 15 -13.54 -8.32 -8.66
C PRO A 15 -13.14 -9.59 -7.89
N ALA A 16 -14.03 -10.59 -7.76
CA ALA A 16 -13.71 -11.87 -7.15
C ALA A 16 -12.59 -12.64 -7.89
N VAL A 17 -12.54 -12.52 -9.22
CA VAL A 17 -11.50 -13.13 -10.06
C VAL A 17 -10.28 -12.21 -10.20
N ALA A 18 -10.49 -10.91 -10.42
CA ALA A 18 -9.43 -9.94 -10.63
C ALA A 18 -8.57 -9.73 -9.37
N GLY A 19 -9.17 -9.74 -8.17
CA GLY A 19 -8.46 -9.54 -6.90
C GLY A 19 -7.27 -10.50 -6.72
N PRO A 20 -7.49 -11.83 -6.78
CA PRO A 20 -6.41 -12.81 -6.72
C PRO A 20 -5.38 -12.70 -7.85
N LEU A 21 -5.81 -12.38 -9.08
CA LEU A 21 -4.92 -12.21 -10.24
C LEU A 21 -3.98 -11.00 -10.08
N LEU A 22 -4.53 -9.86 -9.67
CA LEU A 22 -3.76 -8.64 -9.39
C LEU A 22 -2.75 -8.86 -8.26
N ALA A 23 -3.14 -9.62 -7.23
CA ALA A 23 -2.27 -9.95 -6.12
C ALA A 23 -1.13 -10.91 -6.52
N SER A 24 -1.32 -11.78 -7.51
CA SER A 24 -0.34 -12.77 -7.95
C SER A 24 0.60 -12.28 -9.06
N GLY A 25 0.18 -11.30 -9.88
CA GLY A 25 0.91 -10.81 -11.05
C GLY A 25 1.75 -9.54 -10.82
N PRO A 26 1.45 -8.42 -11.51
CA PRO A 26 2.33 -7.24 -11.63
C PRO A 26 2.65 -6.53 -10.31
N GLY A 27 1.76 -6.60 -9.31
CA GLY A 27 1.99 -6.03 -7.98
C GLY A 27 3.23 -6.60 -7.28
N ARG A 28 3.58 -7.87 -7.56
CA ARG A 28 4.79 -8.50 -7.01
C ARG A 28 6.06 -7.95 -7.65
N ARG A 29 6.03 -7.63 -8.95
CA ARG A 29 7.18 -7.09 -9.71
C ARG A 29 7.46 -5.64 -9.32
N LEU A 30 6.41 -4.81 -9.18
CA LEU A 30 6.54 -3.41 -8.77
C LEU A 30 7.08 -3.25 -7.34
N ALA A 31 6.68 -4.14 -6.42
CA ALA A 31 7.14 -4.11 -5.03
C ALA A 31 8.65 -4.36 -4.85
N HIS A 32 9.34 -4.87 -5.88
CA HIS A 32 10.76 -5.23 -5.86
C HIS A 32 11.60 -4.40 -6.86
N GLY A 33 11.03 -3.33 -7.44
CA GLY A 33 11.72 -2.47 -8.40
C GLY A 33 12.70 -1.48 -7.76
N ARG A 34 13.65 -0.96 -8.55
CA ARG A 34 14.64 0.07 -8.11
C ARG A 34 13.99 1.36 -7.60
N LEU A 35 12.81 1.70 -8.10
CA LEU A 35 12.06 2.86 -7.61
C LEU A 35 11.52 2.62 -6.18
N ALA A 36 11.12 1.38 -5.88
CA ALA A 36 10.62 0.98 -4.57
C ALA A 36 11.76 0.96 -3.52
N THR A 37 13.00 0.68 -3.92
CA THR A 37 14.15 0.76 -3.01
C THR A 37 14.51 2.21 -2.70
N ARG A 38 14.63 3.08 -3.73
CA ARG A 38 14.92 4.51 -3.53
C ARG A 38 13.86 5.22 -2.67
N THR A 39 12.58 4.95 -2.91
CA THR A 39 11.51 5.52 -2.08
C THR A 39 11.58 5.06 -0.63
N ARG A 40 11.93 3.79 -0.37
CA ARG A 40 12.17 3.30 1.00
C ARG A 40 13.34 4.01 1.66
N GLU A 41 14.44 4.25 0.94
CA GLU A 41 15.61 4.97 1.45
C GLU A 41 15.25 6.42 1.81
N SER A 42 14.52 7.14 0.95
CA SER A 42 14.08 8.51 1.24
C SER A 42 13.13 8.58 2.44
N VAL A 43 12.17 7.65 2.54
CA VAL A 43 11.27 7.56 3.70
C VAL A 43 12.06 7.25 4.97
N ALA A 44 13.04 6.35 4.89
CA ALA A 44 13.86 5.97 6.02
C ALA A 44 14.75 7.14 6.50
N ALA A 45 15.28 7.95 5.59
CA ALA A 45 15.98 9.20 5.91
C ALA A 45 15.06 10.22 6.59
N LEU A 46 13.85 10.44 6.06
CA LEU A 46 12.86 11.33 6.69
C LEU A 46 12.46 10.86 8.10
N VAL A 47 12.26 9.55 8.28
CA VAL A 47 11.98 8.95 9.60
C VAL A 47 13.14 9.18 10.57
N ALA A 48 14.38 9.14 10.09
CA ALA A 48 15.55 9.35 10.93
C ALA A 48 15.63 10.80 11.45
N ILE A 49 15.19 11.79 10.66
CA ILE A 49 15.24 13.22 10.96
C ILE A 49 14.00 13.68 11.76
N LEU A 50 12.80 13.36 11.28
CA LEU A 50 11.54 13.92 11.76
C LEU A 50 10.79 12.99 12.74
N GLY A 51 11.18 11.72 12.80
CA GLY A 51 10.45 10.69 13.53
C GLY A 51 9.23 10.15 12.76
N ARG A 52 8.81 8.93 13.13
CA ARG A 52 7.74 8.19 12.43
C ARG A 52 6.41 8.93 12.30
N PRO A 53 5.84 9.58 13.34
CA PRO A 53 4.53 10.20 13.22
C PRO A 53 4.53 11.40 12.27
N VAL A 54 5.56 12.25 12.34
CA VAL A 54 5.68 13.41 11.46
C VAL A 54 5.91 12.97 10.02
N THR A 55 6.80 12.00 9.77
CA THR A 55 7.00 11.48 8.40
C THR A 55 5.73 10.86 7.83
N ALA A 56 4.98 10.08 8.62
CA ALA A 56 3.72 9.49 8.17
C ALA A 56 2.68 10.56 7.83
N LEU A 57 2.56 11.61 8.65
CA LEU A 57 1.64 12.72 8.41
C LEU A 57 2.02 13.52 7.16
N VAL A 58 3.30 13.93 7.02
CA VAL A 58 3.78 14.68 5.86
C VAL A 58 3.56 13.89 4.58
N PHE A 59 3.87 12.59 4.59
CA PHE A 59 3.62 11.72 3.45
C PHE A 59 2.13 11.62 3.12
N LEU A 60 1.28 11.46 4.13
CA LEU A 60 -0.17 11.36 3.96
C LEU A 60 -0.77 12.64 3.34
N LEU A 61 -0.34 13.81 3.82
CA LEU A 61 -0.76 15.11 3.30
C LEU A 61 -0.28 15.31 1.86
N PHE A 62 0.99 15.00 1.59
CA PHE A 62 1.54 15.04 0.23
C PHE A 62 0.76 14.13 -0.72
N TRP A 63 0.48 12.89 -0.30
CA TRP A 63 -0.26 11.94 -1.11
C TRP A 63 -1.71 12.36 -1.33
N ALA A 64 -2.36 12.92 -0.31
CA ALA A 64 -3.70 13.48 -0.43
C ALA A 64 -3.72 14.61 -1.47
N ALA A 65 -2.76 15.55 -1.41
CA ALA A 65 -2.61 16.61 -2.39
C ALA A 65 -2.35 16.07 -3.81
N ALA A 66 -1.48 15.07 -3.95
CA ALA A 66 -1.21 14.40 -5.23
C ALA A 66 -2.47 13.72 -5.78
N THR A 67 -3.26 13.09 -4.91
CA THR A 67 -4.54 12.47 -5.27
C THR A 67 -5.51 13.55 -5.79
N VAL A 68 -5.65 14.68 -5.09
CA VAL A 68 -6.47 15.81 -5.58
C VAL A 68 -5.98 16.30 -6.95
N ALA A 69 -4.67 16.51 -7.11
CA ALA A 69 -4.08 16.99 -8.35
C ALA A 69 -4.31 16.05 -9.55
N VAL A 70 -4.35 14.73 -9.31
CA VAL A 70 -4.64 13.73 -10.35
C VAL A 70 -6.14 13.64 -10.65
N PHE A 71 -6.99 13.63 -9.62
CA PHE A 71 -8.42 13.37 -9.80
C PHE A 71 -9.24 14.62 -10.16
N TRP A 72 -8.69 15.82 -9.97
CA TRP A 72 -9.30 17.06 -10.45
C TRP A 72 -9.45 17.08 -11.99
N PRO A 73 -8.40 16.95 -12.81
CA PRO A 73 -8.55 16.95 -14.26
C PRO A 73 -9.42 15.79 -14.76
N VAL A 74 -9.42 14.64 -14.08
CA VAL A 74 -10.35 13.54 -14.36
C VAL A 74 -11.80 13.97 -14.13
N GLY A 75 -12.07 14.79 -13.12
CA GLY A 75 -13.40 15.35 -12.87
C GLY A 75 -13.82 16.36 -13.93
N LEU A 76 -12.89 17.18 -14.43
CA LEU A 76 -13.15 18.06 -15.56
C LEU A 76 -13.46 17.26 -16.84
N LEU A 77 -12.77 16.14 -17.05
CA LEU A 77 -13.08 15.22 -18.14
C LEU A 77 -14.47 14.58 -17.94
N ALA A 78 -14.79 14.13 -16.73
CA ALA A 78 -16.11 13.58 -16.41
C ALA A 78 -17.24 14.58 -16.71
N HIS A 79 -17.03 15.85 -16.40
CA HIS A 79 -17.97 16.92 -16.74
C HIS A 79 -18.19 17.05 -18.25
N ARG A 80 -17.14 16.95 -19.07
CA ARG A 80 -17.26 16.97 -20.54
C ARG A 80 -17.97 15.75 -21.11
N LEU A 81 -17.89 14.61 -20.42
CA LEU A 81 -18.51 13.37 -20.84
C LEU A 81 -19.98 13.25 -20.40
N GLU A 82 -20.50 14.20 -19.62
CA GLU A 82 -21.84 14.12 -19.02
C GLU A 82 -22.95 13.83 -20.03
N ASN A 83 -23.03 14.63 -21.09
CA ASN A 83 -24.09 14.48 -22.11
C ASN A 83 -23.91 13.25 -23.00
N VAL A 84 -22.68 12.80 -23.20
CA VAL A 84 -22.35 11.72 -24.15
C VAL A 84 -22.37 10.35 -23.48
N VAL A 85 -22.06 10.29 -22.18
CA VAL A 85 -21.90 9.03 -21.43
C VAL A 85 -22.91 8.94 -20.30
N ASP A 86 -22.95 9.93 -19.42
CA ASP A 86 -23.68 9.80 -18.15
C ASP A 86 -25.20 9.89 -18.32
N TRP A 87 -25.69 10.83 -19.13
CA TRP A 87 -27.12 10.94 -19.44
C TRP A 87 -27.69 9.70 -20.15
N PRO A 88 -27.07 9.17 -21.23
CA PRO A 88 -27.52 7.93 -21.85
C PRO A 88 -27.57 6.75 -20.88
N VAL A 89 -26.56 6.61 -20.01
CA VAL A 89 -26.52 5.53 -19.01
C VAL A 89 -27.61 5.73 -17.97
N LEU A 90 -27.81 6.95 -17.45
CA LEU A 90 -28.87 7.26 -16.49
C LEU A 90 -30.25 6.90 -17.04
N LEU A 91 -30.56 7.33 -18.27
CA LEU A 91 -31.85 7.03 -18.91
C LEU A 91 -32.01 5.52 -19.14
N TRP A 92 -30.96 4.86 -19.64
CA TRP A 92 -30.97 3.41 -19.85
C TRP A 92 -31.26 2.62 -18.56
N VAL A 93 -30.69 3.06 -17.43
CA VAL A 93 -30.96 2.49 -16.09
C VAL A 93 -32.38 2.80 -15.66
N THR A 94 -32.84 4.04 -15.81
CA THR A 94 -34.20 4.50 -15.43
C THR A 94 -35.27 3.57 -16.01
N ASP A 95 -35.18 3.30 -17.31
CA ASP A 95 -36.15 2.47 -18.04
C ASP A 95 -36.14 0.99 -17.65
N ARG A 96 -35.14 0.56 -16.86
CA ARG A 96 -34.83 -0.84 -16.58
C ARG A 96 -34.81 -1.19 -15.10
N ARG A 97 -35.19 -0.27 -14.21
CA ARG A 97 -35.34 -0.49 -12.77
C ARG A 97 -36.60 -1.29 -12.43
N SER A 98 -36.55 -2.02 -11.32
CA SER A 98 -37.63 -2.90 -10.87
C SER A 98 -37.82 -2.77 -9.36
N PRO A 99 -39.07 -2.69 -8.84
CA PRO A 99 -39.32 -2.41 -7.43
C PRO A 99 -38.59 -3.33 -6.45
N GLY A 100 -38.65 -4.66 -6.62
CA GLY A 100 -38.02 -5.58 -5.66
C GLY A 100 -36.50 -5.50 -5.59
N PHE A 101 -35.84 -5.03 -6.65
CA PHE A 101 -34.40 -4.84 -6.67
C PHE A 101 -33.99 -3.42 -6.27
N GLU A 102 -34.92 -2.47 -6.35
CA GLU A 102 -34.79 -1.11 -5.83
C GLU A 102 -34.53 -1.12 -4.33
N ASP A 103 -35.39 -1.80 -3.56
CA ASP A 103 -35.27 -1.89 -2.11
C ASP A 103 -33.93 -2.48 -1.67
N PHE A 104 -33.48 -3.52 -2.36
CA PHE A 104 -32.18 -4.13 -2.12
C PHE A 104 -31.03 -3.16 -2.37
N ASN A 105 -31.05 -2.41 -3.48
CA ASN A 105 -29.98 -1.47 -3.80
C ASN A 105 -30.00 -0.24 -2.88
N TRP A 106 -31.16 0.22 -2.43
CA TRP A 106 -31.27 1.26 -1.40
C TRP A 106 -30.72 0.79 -0.06
N TRP A 107 -31.07 -0.43 0.36
CA TRP A 107 -30.50 -1.02 1.56
C TRP A 107 -28.97 -1.15 1.43
N TYR A 108 -28.48 -1.67 0.30
CA TYR A 108 -27.04 -1.86 0.10
C TYR A 108 -26.28 -0.53 0.13
N THR A 109 -26.77 0.52 -0.55
CA THR A 109 -26.03 1.80 -0.63
C THR A 109 -25.88 2.49 0.73
N THR A 110 -26.67 2.10 1.74
CA THR A 110 -26.45 2.57 3.13
C THR A 110 -25.08 2.16 3.68
N LEU A 111 -24.48 1.08 3.18
CA LEU A 111 -23.12 0.66 3.54
C LEU A 111 -22.07 1.71 3.18
N GLY A 112 -22.29 2.47 2.09
CA GLY A 112 -21.43 3.57 1.70
C GLY A 112 -21.83 4.92 2.31
N ASP A 113 -22.92 5.00 3.06
CA ASP A 113 -23.38 6.25 3.66
C ASP A 113 -22.59 6.60 4.93
N ARG A 114 -22.58 7.89 5.28
CA ARG A 114 -21.65 8.43 6.30
C ARG A 114 -21.94 7.88 7.69
N ASP A 115 -23.21 7.79 8.07
CA ASP A 115 -23.58 7.53 9.46
C ASP A 115 -23.31 6.08 9.90
N PRO A 116 -23.65 5.04 9.10
CA PRO A 116 -23.27 3.67 9.43
C PRO A 116 -21.75 3.50 9.51
N LEU A 117 -21.00 4.10 8.57
CA LEU A 117 -19.54 3.95 8.53
C LEU A 117 -18.82 4.66 9.68
N LYS A 118 -19.33 5.79 10.19
CA LYS A 118 -18.77 6.42 11.41
C LYS A 118 -18.77 5.44 12.59
N ILE A 119 -19.88 4.72 12.79
CA ILE A 119 -20.00 3.73 13.86
C ILE A 119 -19.00 2.60 13.64
N VAL A 120 -18.94 2.05 12.41
CA VAL A 120 -17.99 0.97 12.06
C VAL A 120 -16.55 1.39 12.31
N VAL A 121 -16.17 2.61 11.91
CA VAL A 121 -14.82 3.17 12.12
C VAL A 121 -14.49 3.27 13.61
N VAL A 122 -15.40 3.81 14.43
CA VAL A 122 -15.18 3.94 15.88
C VAL A 122 -15.04 2.56 16.54
N VAL A 123 -15.95 1.63 16.24
CA VAL A 123 -15.93 0.27 16.79
C VAL A 123 -14.64 -0.45 16.40
N ALA A 124 -14.25 -0.37 15.11
CA ALA A 124 -13.00 -0.96 14.65
C ALA A 124 -11.77 -0.33 15.33
N ALA A 125 -11.74 0.99 15.48
CA ALA A 125 -10.64 1.70 16.12
C ALA A 125 -10.45 1.26 17.58
N VAL A 126 -11.53 1.19 18.36
CA VAL A 126 -11.51 0.73 19.76
C VAL A 126 -11.10 -0.75 19.85
N PHE A 127 -11.67 -1.60 18.99
CA PHE A 127 -11.34 -3.02 18.97
C PHE A 127 -9.86 -3.27 18.69
N PHE A 128 -9.29 -2.67 17.64
CA PHE A 128 -7.87 -2.83 17.31
C PHE A 128 -6.94 -2.15 18.33
N ALA A 129 -7.36 -1.04 18.94
CA ALA A 129 -6.66 -0.42 20.06
C ALA A 129 -6.52 -1.40 21.24
N ALA A 130 -7.60 -2.08 21.61
CA ALA A 130 -7.59 -3.10 22.65
C ALA A 130 -6.67 -4.29 22.28
N CYS A 131 -6.65 -4.72 21.01
CA CYS A 131 -5.76 -5.79 20.56
C CYS A 131 -4.28 -5.42 20.63
N TRP A 132 -3.91 -4.16 20.39
CA TRP A 132 -2.49 -3.72 20.33
C TRP A 132 -1.89 -3.32 21.68
N ARG A 133 -2.69 -3.23 22.74
CA ARG A 133 -2.32 -2.94 24.14
C ARG A 133 -1.25 -1.85 24.29
N ARG A 134 0.04 -2.17 24.19
CA ARG A 134 1.15 -1.20 24.33
C ARG A 134 1.25 -0.15 23.21
N ARG A 135 0.70 -0.43 22.03
CA ARG A 135 0.66 0.52 20.90
C ARG A 135 -0.78 0.84 20.49
N PHE A 136 -1.71 0.82 21.44
CA PHE A 136 -3.15 1.03 21.22
C PHE A 136 -3.48 2.32 20.46
N TRP A 137 -2.70 3.38 20.68
CA TRP A 137 -2.93 4.68 20.05
C TRP A 137 -2.75 4.64 18.52
N ILE A 138 -1.91 3.73 17.98
CA ILE A 138 -1.67 3.64 16.53
C ILE A 138 -2.94 3.24 15.77
N PRO A 139 -3.55 2.06 16.02
CA PRO A 139 -4.80 1.69 15.36
C PRO A 139 -5.94 2.65 15.70
N LEU A 140 -5.99 3.16 16.95
CA LEU A 140 -7.01 4.12 17.35
C LEU A 140 -6.97 5.36 16.44
N VAL A 141 -5.84 6.05 16.40
CA VAL A 141 -5.69 7.29 15.61
C VAL A 141 -5.77 7.00 14.11
N ALA A 142 -5.06 5.97 13.63
CA ALA A 142 -5.00 5.69 12.19
C ALA A 142 -6.37 5.31 11.62
N ILE A 143 -7.16 4.47 12.30
CA ILE A 143 -8.50 4.09 11.83
C ILE A 143 -9.43 5.30 11.93
N LEU A 144 -9.42 6.05 13.03
CA LEU A 144 -10.25 7.25 13.18
C LEU A 144 -9.94 8.32 12.13
N VAL A 145 -8.68 8.48 11.72
CA VAL A 145 -8.25 9.44 10.68
C VAL A 145 -8.67 9.00 9.27
N SER A 146 -8.88 7.70 9.03
CA SER A 146 -9.23 7.20 7.69
C SER A 146 -10.50 7.83 7.12
N PHE A 147 -11.52 8.04 7.96
CA PHE A 147 -12.80 8.62 7.58
C PHE A 147 -12.73 10.12 7.25
N PRO A 148 -12.25 11.02 8.14
CA PRO A 148 -12.15 12.44 7.83
C PRO A 148 -11.16 12.69 6.68
N LEU A 149 -10.07 11.92 6.56
CA LEU A 149 -9.16 12.04 5.42
C LEU A 149 -9.91 11.84 4.09
N GLU A 150 -10.67 10.76 3.97
CA GLU A 150 -11.51 10.53 2.79
C GLU A 150 -12.50 11.67 2.59
N GLN A 151 -13.24 12.01 3.64
CA GLN A 151 -14.34 12.98 3.55
C GLN A 151 -13.83 14.35 3.09
N TYR A 152 -12.71 14.83 3.63
CA TYR A 152 -12.17 16.14 3.27
C TYR A 152 -11.53 16.14 1.88
N VAL A 153 -10.78 15.09 1.51
CA VAL A 153 -10.22 15.00 0.16
C VAL A 153 -11.34 14.92 -0.89
N GLN A 154 -12.40 14.15 -0.60
CA GLN A 154 -13.58 14.06 -1.46
C GLN A 154 -14.33 15.39 -1.53
N ALA A 155 -14.51 16.09 -0.40
CA ALA A 155 -15.18 17.40 -0.37
C ALA A 155 -14.39 18.48 -1.14
N ILE A 156 -13.06 18.47 -1.04
CA ILE A 156 -12.18 19.37 -1.81
C ILE A 156 -12.38 19.11 -3.30
N LEU A 157 -12.30 17.85 -3.76
CA LEU A 157 -12.54 17.51 -5.16
C LEU A 157 -13.96 17.89 -5.62
N ALA A 158 -14.97 17.64 -4.79
CA ALA A 158 -16.34 18.01 -5.11
C ALA A 158 -16.50 19.52 -5.30
N ALA A 159 -15.89 20.33 -4.43
CA ALA A 159 -15.91 21.78 -4.52
C ALA A 159 -15.13 22.32 -5.73
N MET A 160 -13.98 21.71 -6.06
CA MET A 160 -13.13 22.15 -7.17
C MET A 160 -13.70 21.78 -8.54
N VAL A 161 -14.33 20.60 -8.63
CA VAL A 161 -14.97 20.15 -9.87
C VAL A 161 -16.34 20.79 -10.04
N ASN A 162 -17.03 21.08 -8.92
CA ASN A 162 -18.33 21.76 -8.85
C ASN A 162 -19.35 21.25 -9.88
N ARG A 163 -19.39 19.93 -10.03
CA ARG A 163 -20.30 19.27 -10.96
C ARG A 163 -21.63 19.01 -10.27
N GLY A 164 -22.72 19.18 -11.02
CA GLY A 164 -24.05 18.74 -10.60
C GLY A 164 -24.16 17.23 -10.41
N HIS A 165 -25.31 16.77 -9.97
CA HIS A 165 -25.59 15.37 -9.70
C HIS A 165 -26.84 14.92 -10.48
N PRO A 166 -27.08 13.61 -10.59
CA PRO A 166 -28.35 13.11 -11.11
C PRO A 166 -29.55 13.59 -10.25
N PRO A 167 -30.79 13.33 -10.67
CA PRO A 167 -32.02 13.92 -10.11
C PRO A 167 -32.20 13.79 -8.58
N THR A 168 -31.54 12.84 -7.93
CA THR A 168 -31.70 12.60 -6.49
C THR A 168 -31.07 13.67 -5.60
N GLY A 169 -30.07 14.43 -6.07
CA GLY A 169 -29.41 15.43 -5.21
C GLY A 169 -28.35 14.91 -4.25
N LEU A 170 -28.14 13.60 -4.19
CA LEU A 170 -27.43 12.96 -3.07
C LEU A 170 -25.95 12.67 -3.35
N GLY A 171 -25.50 12.80 -4.60
CA GLY A 171 -24.14 12.50 -5.02
C GLY A 171 -23.29 13.73 -5.28
N SER A 172 -21.98 13.57 -5.19
CA SER A 172 -20.99 14.52 -5.69
C SER A 172 -19.83 13.77 -6.34
N TYR A 173 -19.05 14.47 -7.17
CA TYR A 173 -17.82 13.92 -7.74
C TYR A 173 -16.65 13.97 -6.74
N PRO A 174 -15.78 12.94 -6.68
CA PRO A 174 -16.01 11.57 -7.11
C PRO A 174 -16.95 10.86 -6.13
N SER A 175 -17.41 9.65 -6.48
CA SER A 175 -18.33 8.90 -5.62
C SER A 175 -17.74 8.57 -4.23
N GLY A 176 -18.13 9.35 -3.22
CA GLY A 176 -17.59 9.24 -1.87
C GLY A 176 -17.99 7.95 -1.14
N GLY A 177 -19.13 7.33 -1.45
CA GLY A 177 -19.49 6.08 -0.78
C GLY A 177 -18.57 4.92 -1.13
N ILE A 178 -18.16 4.84 -2.40
CA ILE A 178 -17.17 3.86 -2.85
C ILE A 178 -15.85 4.10 -2.12
N ALA A 179 -15.39 5.35 -2.08
CA ALA A 179 -14.15 5.72 -1.38
C ALA A 179 -14.21 5.43 0.13
N ARG A 180 -15.32 5.75 0.80
CA ARG A 180 -15.52 5.42 2.22
C ARG A 180 -15.53 3.92 2.49
N VAL A 181 -16.17 3.11 1.64
CA VAL A 181 -16.14 1.64 1.73
C VAL A 181 -14.69 1.15 1.63
N VAL A 182 -13.95 1.60 0.62
CA VAL A 182 -12.54 1.22 0.45
C VAL A 182 -11.68 1.65 1.65
N MET A 183 -11.82 2.89 2.11
CA MET A 183 -11.03 3.43 3.22
C MET A 183 -11.35 2.73 4.54
N THR A 184 -12.62 2.51 4.85
CA THR A 184 -13.06 1.89 6.12
C THR A 184 -12.72 0.40 6.16
N PHE A 185 -13.22 -0.38 5.20
CA PHE A 185 -12.99 -1.82 5.19
C PHE A 185 -11.56 -2.18 4.78
N GLY A 186 -10.90 -1.34 3.99
CA GLY A 186 -9.48 -1.43 3.73
C GLY A 186 -8.65 -1.20 5.00
N ALA A 187 -8.98 -0.19 5.82
CA ALA A 187 -8.29 0.02 7.09
C ALA A 187 -8.49 -1.17 8.03
N ILE A 188 -9.71 -1.72 8.13
CA ILE A 188 -9.99 -2.94 8.89
C ILE A 188 -9.15 -4.12 8.38
N ALA A 189 -9.09 -4.34 7.05
CA ALA A 189 -8.29 -5.39 6.45
C ALA A 189 -6.79 -5.20 6.71
N LEU A 190 -6.30 -3.97 6.63
CA LEU A 190 -4.91 -3.61 6.92
C LEU A 190 -4.57 -3.90 8.39
N PHE A 191 -5.36 -3.39 9.33
CA PHE A 191 -5.12 -3.62 10.75
C PHE A 191 -5.30 -5.08 11.15
N THR A 192 -6.18 -5.82 10.48
CA THR A 192 -6.28 -7.28 10.60
C THR A 192 -4.94 -7.94 10.23
N ALA A 193 -4.37 -7.59 9.07
CA ALA A 193 -3.07 -8.10 8.62
C ALA A 193 -1.88 -7.63 9.47
N LEU A 194 -2.00 -6.49 10.14
CA LEU A 194 -0.97 -5.99 11.06
C LEU A 194 -1.05 -6.62 12.45
N THR A 195 -2.26 -6.98 12.90
CA THR A 195 -2.51 -7.55 14.23
C THR A 195 -2.21 -9.04 14.29
N TRP A 196 -2.60 -9.78 13.25
CA TRP A 196 -2.48 -11.23 13.21
C TRP A 196 -1.49 -11.68 12.14
N ARG A 197 -0.67 -12.69 12.46
CA ARG A 197 0.27 -13.32 11.51
C ARG A 197 -0.47 -14.18 10.50
N MET A 198 -1.18 -13.54 9.57
CA MET A 198 -1.97 -14.22 8.56
C MET A 198 -1.12 -14.67 7.36
N ARG A 199 -1.46 -15.82 6.79
CA ARG A 199 -0.92 -16.27 5.50
C ARG A 199 -1.37 -15.31 4.40
N ARG A 200 -0.52 -15.12 3.38
CA ARG A 200 -0.79 -14.21 2.24
C ARG A 200 -2.17 -14.39 1.60
N ARG A 201 -2.67 -15.63 1.50
CA ARG A 201 -4.02 -15.93 0.96
C ARG A 201 -5.14 -15.15 1.65
N TRP A 202 -5.02 -14.91 2.96
CA TRP A 202 -6.02 -14.17 3.73
C TRP A 202 -5.95 -12.66 3.45
N HIS A 203 -4.75 -12.11 3.23
CA HIS A 203 -4.63 -10.71 2.78
C HIS A 203 -5.27 -10.52 1.41
N VAL A 204 -5.08 -11.47 0.50
CA VAL A 204 -5.71 -11.45 -0.83
C VAL A 204 -7.23 -11.56 -0.70
N LEU A 205 -7.72 -12.48 0.13
CA LEU A 205 -9.16 -12.62 0.37
C LEU A 205 -9.78 -11.34 0.91
N LEU A 206 -9.20 -10.74 1.97
CA LEU A 206 -9.71 -9.51 2.57
C LEU A 206 -9.71 -8.36 1.56
N GLY A 207 -8.62 -8.18 0.81
CA GLY A 207 -8.57 -7.16 -0.26
C GLY A 207 -9.60 -7.39 -1.36
N THR A 208 -9.85 -8.66 -1.71
CA THR A 208 -10.87 -9.04 -2.70
C THR A 208 -12.28 -8.75 -2.20
N VAL A 209 -12.57 -9.02 -0.92
CA VAL A 209 -13.85 -8.67 -0.29
C VAL A 209 -14.06 -7.15 -0.31
N VAL A 210 -13.06 -6.35 0.05
CA VAL A 210 -13.15 -4.87 -0.03
C VAL A 210 -13.43 -4.42 -1.46
N LEU A 211 -12.77 -5.02 -2.46
CA LEU A 211 -12.98 -4.69 -3.86
C LEU A 211 -14.41 -5.04 -4.33
N ILE A 212 -14.94 -6.21 -3.94
CA ILE A 212 -16.33 -6.60 -4.22
C ILE A 212 -17.29 -5.59 -3.59
N LEU A 213 -17.10 -5.25 -2.31
CA LEU A 213 -17.96 -4.31 -1.61
C LEU A 213 -17.98 -2.94 -2.32
N ALA A 214 -16.81 -2.44 -2.71
CA ALA A 214 -16.66 -1.16 -3.40
C ALA A 214 -17.28 -1.18 -4.80
N THR A 215 -17.10 -2.26 -5.57
CA THR A 215 -17.62 -2.39 -6.93
C THR A 215 -19.14 -2.48 -6.93
N TYR A 216 -19.71 -3.27 -6.00
CA TYR A 216 -21.15 -3.34 -5.86
C TYR A 216 -21.74 -2.03 -5.29
N GLU A 217 -21.02 -1.31 -4.42
CA GLU A 217 -21.44 0.04 -4.00
C GLU A 217 -21.47 1.03 -5.17
N GLY A 218 -20.54 0.90 -6.13
CA GLY A 218 -20.60 1.67 -7.37
C GLY A 218 -21.82 1.33 -8.20
N TYR A 219 -22.12 0.05 -8.34
CA TYR A 219 -23.31 -0.44 -9.03
C TYR A 219 -24.61 0.08 -8.39
N SER A 220 -24.76 -0.06 -7.07
CA SER A 220 -25.95 0.36 -6.34
C SER A 220 -26.20 1.87 -6.52
N ARG A 221 -25.14 2.69 -6.52
CA ARG A 221 -25.23 4.15 -6.72
C ARG A 221 -25.67 4.56 -8.12
N ILE A 222 -25.32 3.78 -9.15
CA ILE A 222 -25.84 3.97 -10.51
C ILE A 222 -27.32 3.56 -10.53
N TYR A 223 -27.64 2.40 -9.95
CA TYR A 223 -28.99 1.86 -9.93
C TYR A 223 -29.99 2.80 -9.23
N THR A 224 -29.63 3.30 -8.03
CA THR A 224 -30.43 4.26 -7.27
C THR A 224 -30.31 5.69 -7.79
N GLN A 225 -29.55 5.91 -8.86
CA GLN A 225 -29.36 7.22 -9.49
C GLN A 225 -28.81 8.28 -8.54
N LYS A 226 -27.96 7.87 -7.59
CA LYS A 226 -27.24 8.79 -6.70
C LYS A 226 -26.08 9.48 -7.42
N HIS A 227 -25.46 8.80 -8.38
CA HIS A 227 -24.25 9.30 -9.06
C HIS A 227 -24.27 9.02 -10.56
N TRP A 228 -23.52 9.85 -11.28
CA TRP A 228 -23.17 9.59 -12.68
C TRP A 228 -22.25 8.36 -12.80
N LEU A 229 -22.23 7.71 -13.97
CA LEU A 229 -21.35 6.57 -14.22
C LEU A 229 -19.88 6.98 -14.08
N THR A 230 -19.51 8.13 -14.64
CA THR A 230 -18.14 8.66 -14.56
C THR A 230 -17.72 8.98 -13.12
N ASP A 231 -18.62 9.46 -12.26
CA ASP A 231 -18.34 9.67 -10.83
C ASP A 231 -18.03 8.35 -10.11
N VAL A 232 -18.72 7.28 -10.50
CA VAL A 232 -18.56 5.93 -9.95
C VAL A 232 -17.24 5.31 -10.40
N ILE A 233 -16.91 5.42 -11.68
CA ILE A 233 -15.60 4.99 -12.22
C ILE A 233 -14.48 5.76 -11.50
N SER A 234 -14.62 7.08 -11.38
CA SER A 234 -13.65 7.88 -10.62
C SER A 234 -13.59 7.47 -9.16
N GLY A 235 -14.70 7.15 -8.51
CA GLY A 235 -14.73 6.64 -7.13
C GLY A 235 -13.99 5.30 -6.96
N LEU A 236 -14.15 4.38 -7.91
CA LEU A 236 -13.46 3.08 -7.93
C LEU A 236 -11.95 3.20 -8.14
N LEU A 237 -11.47 4.31 -8.70
CA LEU A 237 -10.05 4.60 -8.86
C LEU A 237 -9.50 5.45 -7.70
N PHE A 238 -10.27 6.46 -7.29
CA PHE A 238 -9.94 7.42 -6.24
C PHE A 238 -9.82 6.75 -4.88
N GLY A 239 -10.79 5.90 -4.50
CA GLY A 239 -10.78 5.19 -3.22
C GLY A 239 -9.50 4.35 -3.03
N PRO A 240 -9.17 3.43 -3.95
CA PRO A 240 -7.93 2.64 -3.87
C PRO A 240 -6.66 3.49 -3.94
N ALA A 241 -6.63 4.56 -4.74
CA ALA A 241 -5.47 5.45 -4.83
C ALA A 241 -5.21 6.18 -3.50
N LEU A 242 -6.26 6.74 -2.88
CA LEU A 242 -6.15 7.38 -1.56
C LEU A 242 -5.77 6.35 -0.49
N PHE A 243 -6.40 5.17 -0.52
CA PHE A 243 -6.12 4.09 0.42
C PHE A 243 -4.69 3.58 0.33
N LEU A 244 -4.08 3.54 -0.86
CA LEU A 244 -2.68 3.16 -1.02
C LEU A 244 -1.76 4.09 -0.23
N GLY A 245 -1.93 5.41 -0.37
CA GLY A 245 -1.16 6.39 0.40
C GLY A 245 -1.40 6.28 1.91
N TYR A 246 -2.65 6.12 2.31
CA TYR A 246 -3.02 5.85 3.71
C TYR A 246 -2.31 4.61 4.25
N ALA A 247 -2.36 3.49 3.54
CA ALA A 247 -1.74 2.23 3.97
C ALA A 247 -0.22 2.34 4.09
N LEU A 248 0.43 3.07 3.18
CA LEU A 248 1.86 3.36 3.23
C LEU A 248 2.20 4.23 4.45
N ALA A 249 1.45 5.30 4.72
CA ALA A 249 1.62 6.15 5.89
C ALA A 249 1.47 5.36 7.20
N VAL A 250 0.44 4.50 7.29
CA VAL A 250 0.24 3.59 8.43
C VAL A 250 1.41 2.60 8.55
N GLY A 251 1.94 2.09 7.45
CA GLY A 251 3.14 1.24 7.45
C GLY A 251 4.37 1.94 8.05
N VAL A 252 4.58 3.22 7.73
CA VAL A 252 5.64 4.07 8.31
C VAL A 252 5.42 4.23 9.83
N LEU A 253 4.21 4.62 10.22
CA LEU A 253 3.81 4.84 11.61
C LEU A 253 3.97 3.57 12.46
N ALA A 254 3.52 2.43 11.94
CA ALA A 254 3.45 1.16 12.67
C ALA A 254 4.80 0.45 12.85
N GLY A 255 5.85 0.84 12.11
CA GLY A 255 7.16 0.21 12.28
C GLY A 255 7.71 -0.57 11.08
N ARG A 256 6.97 -0.68 9.97
CA ARG A 256 7.25 -1.67 8.90
C ARG A 256 8.39 -1.28 7.97
N TYR A 257 8.86 -0.04 8.02
CA TYR A 257 10.05 0.43 7.30
C TYR A 257 11.25 0.52 8.26
N PRO A 258 12.38 -0.16 7.98
CA PRO A 258 13.60 -0.07 8.78
C PRO A 258 14.15 1.35 8.83
N ARG A 259 14.76 1.73 9.95
CA ARG A 259 15.63 2.91 10.01
C ARG A 259 16.88 2.60 9.16
N PRO A 260 17.43 3.54 8.36
CA PRO A 260 18.75 3.31 7.78
C PRO A 260 19.71 3.03 8.93
N ALA A 261 20.55 2.00 8.79
CA ALA A 261 21.66 1.82 9.72
C ALA A 261 22.47 3.13 9.72
N PRO A 262 22.95 3.62 10.88
CA PRO A 262 23.92 4.70 10.89
C PRO A 262 25.05 4.34 9.92
N PRO A 263 25.57 5.30 9.13
CA PRO A 263 26.77 5.02 8.34
C PRO A 263 27.81 4.44 9.29
N ALA A 264 28.32 3.25 8.96
CA ALA A 264 29.29 2.56 9.79
C ALA A 264 30.44 3.55 10.07
N ALA A 265 30.56 3.98 11.32
CA ALA A 265 31.67 4.81 11.73
C ALA A 265 32.94 3.96 11.55
N GLY A 266 33.71 4.29 10.51
CA GLY A 266 35.03 3.72 10.25
C GLY A 266 35.05 2.23 9.95
N SER A 267 34.88 1.85 8.68
CA SER A 267 35.85 0.89 8.15
C SER A 267 37.20 1.62 8.14
N PRO A 268 38.24 1.11 8.82
CA PRO A 268 39.58 1.59 8.57
C PRO A 268 39.80 1.45 7.08
N ALA A 269 40.18 2.55 6.42
CA ALA A 269 40.68 2.50 5.06
C ALA A 269 41.68 1.35 5.01
N ALA A 270 41.38 0.34 4.18
CA ALA A 270 42.26 -0.78 3.95
C ALA A 270 43.65 -0.20 3.67
N GLY A 271 44.60 -0.60 4.51
CA GLY A 271 45.93 -0.03 4.57
C GLY A 271 46.55 0.07 3.19
N THR A 272 47.25 1.18 3.00
CA THR A 272 48.36 1.34 2.07
C THR A 272 49.07 0.02 1.79
N SER A 273 48.79 -0.59 0.63
CA SER A 273 49.67 -1.59 0.04
C SER A 273 50.88 -0.85 -0.52
N ALA A 274 51.93 -0.74 0.29
CA ALA A 274 53.27 -0.44 -0.20
C ALA A 274 53.72 -1.61 -1.11
N PRO A 275 54.25 -1.34 -2.32
CA PRO A 275 54.78 -2.40 -3.16
C PRO A 275 56.13 -2.84 -2.62
N ALA A 276 56.26 -4.14 -2.33
CA ALA A 276 57.54 -4.77 -2.03
C ALA A 276 58.26 -5.12 -3.35
N GLY A 277 59.53 -4.71 -3.46
CA GLY A 277 60.55 -5.43 -4.22
C GLY A 277 61.00 -4.81 -5.54
N ALA A 278 61.99 -3.91 -5.48
CA ALA A 278 62.96 -3.75 -6.56
C ALA A 278 64.33 -3.31 -6.01
N ALA A 279 65.36 -4.08 -6.40
CA ALA A 279 66.79 -3.78 -6.43
C ALA A 279 67.60 -3.76 -5.11
N ALA A 280 68.41 -4.80 -4.95
CA ALA A 280 69.61 -4.84 -4.10
C ALA A 280 70.79 -4.10 -4.77
N PRO A 281 71.70 -3.48 -4.01
CA PRO A 281 73.05 -3.16 -4.49
C PRO A 281 74.07 -4.18 -3.97
N GLY A 282 74.98 -4.59 -4.87
CA GLY A 282 75.97 -5.64 -4.65
C GLY A 282 77.08 -5.28 -3.66
N ARG A 283 77.67 -6.34 -3.08
CA ARG A 283 78.93 -6.31 -2.33
C ARG A 283 79.82 -7.46 -2.80
N LEU A 284 81.10 -7.14 -2.96
CA LEU A 284 82.18 -7.90 -3.60
C LEU A 284 82.58 -9.22 -2.90
N PRO A 285 83.25 -10.16 -3.60
CA PRO A 285 83.57 -11.50 -3.11
C PRO A 285 84.85 -11.52 -2.27
N GLY A 286 84.80 -12.25 -1.15
CA GLY A 286 85.92 -12.58 -0.28
C GLY A 286 86.10 -14.09 -0.17
N ALA A 287 87.36 -14.52 -0.20
CA ALA A 287 87.86 -15.88 -0.36
C ALA A 287 87.43 -16.91 0.70
N GLU A 288 87.38 -18.19 0.30
CA GLU A 288 87.44 -19.36 1.19
C GLU A 288 88.85 -19.50 1.82
N PRO A 289 89.02 -20.26 2.93
CA PRO A 289 89.17 -21.72 2.83
C PRO A 289 88.49 -22.57 3.93
N GLU A 290 88.23 -23.84 3.56
CA GLU A 290 88.04 -25.13 4.28
C GLU A 290 88.74 -25.36 5.66
N PRO A 291 88.60 -26.54 6.35
CA PRO A 291 87.43 -27.39 6.68
C PRO A 291 87.49 -27.90 8.16
N ALA A 292 86.47 -28.63 8.66
CA ALA A 292 86.64 -29.82 9.55
C ALA A 292 85.32 -30.36 10.18
N ALA A 293 85.05 -31.64 9.85
CA ALA A 293 84.69 -32.78 10.70
C ALA A 293 83.68 -32.64 11.87
N GLY A 294 82.71 -33.58 11.91
CA GLY A 294 82.18 -34.07 13.19
C GLY A 294 80.76 -34.67 13.20
N ALA A 295 80.67 -35.96 12.88
CA ALA A 295 79.77 -36.99 13.46
C ALA A 295 78.23 -36.85 13.44
N ALA A 296 77.59 -37.85 12.83
CA ALA A 296 76.22 -38.33 13.10
C ALA A 296 76.25 -39.44 14.21
N PRO A 297 75.20 -40.23 14.50
CA PRO A 297 73.72 -40.03 14.51
C PRO A 297 73.05 -40.57 15.82
N ALA A 298 71.74 -40.38 16.01
CA ALA A 298 70.91 -41.28 16.84
C ALA A 298 69.40 -41.15 16.51
N THR A 299 68.86 -42.11 15.72
CA THR A 299 67.83 -43.13 16.07
C THR A 299 66.37 -42.67 16.24
N GLY A 300 65.48 -43.17 15.36
CA GLY A 300 64.00 -43.16 15.47
C GLY A 300 63.44 -44.20 16.47
N PRO A 301 62.22 -44.78 16.33
CA PRO A 301 61.20 -44.63 15.26
C PRO A 301 59.70 -44.46 15.71
N ALA A 302 58.91 -43.93 14.77
CA ALA A 302 57.57 -44.29 14.25
C ALA A 302 56.49 -45.15 15.02
N VAL A 303 55.27 -44.57 15.17
CA VAL A 303 53.84 -45.01 14.95
C VAL A 303 53.29 -46.34 15.60
N PRO A 304 51.97 -46.73 15.56
CA PRO A 304 50.67 -46.05 15.31
C PRO A 304 49.47 -46.41 16.26
N ALA A 305 48.28 -45.93 15.86
CA ALA A 305 46.92 -45.94 16.41
C ALA A 305 46.19 -47.28 16.75
N SER A 306 45.15 -47.18 17.59
CA SER A 306 43.81 -47.84 17.53
C SER A 306 42.90 -47.17 18.60
N ALA A 307 41.68 -46.69 18.32
CA ALA A 307 40.43 -47.33 17.91
C ALA A 307 39.76 -48.14 19.04
N SER A 308 38.62 -47.62 19.52
CA SER A 308 37.54 -48.31 20.23
C SER A 308 36.23 -47.62 19.92
#